data_AF-A0A7S8ECX6-F1
#
_entry.id   AF-A0A7S8ECX6-F1
#
_cell.length_a   1.000
_cell.length_b   1.000
_cell.length_c   1.000
_cell.angle_alpha   90.00
_cell.angle_beta   90.00
_cell.angle_gamma   90.00
#
_symmetry.space_group_name_H-M   'P 1'
#
loop_
_entity.id
_entity.type
_entity.pdbx_description
1 polymer ?
#
loop_
_entity_poly.entity_id
_entity_poly.type
_entity_poly.pdbx_seq_one_letter_code
_entity_poly.pdbx_strand_id
1 'polypeptide(L)'
;MMGIFSRFDYLSLSWNLWRFLLYPPENPIFRRVVNKDFGYKSTIAYTAVMMLIAAIVSVMVCVYLAQFRFLFPIILLIVLTIFSSAITVFWMIGVISEINYEYDRDTYDLICVAPSGVMGANWSIAAGIVHRRDIFSWVDFGRRAFSSLLFFILLIVFLMLILVSLQNGGNHPLEWFLLLIEIAILAIFTYAEYVHSVILGLFVALFCSQYVHQGMDTGIGAILLFIALQMLVLMIFLFGNLIIPSHVVFKGQQLSFFLPQVLLLYATHEVFIFILWSLFLYRTNADKDSFFEVRLNRFTQSN
;
A
#
# COMPACT_ATOMS: atom_id res chain seq x y z
N MET A 1 30.57 -9.24 -14.73
CA MET A 1 29.39 -10.08 -14.99
C MET A 1 28.17 -9.32 -14.49
N MET A 2 27.55 -8.51 -15.36
CA MET A 2 26.24 -7.90 -15.12
C MET A 2 25.21 -9.03 -15.19
N GLY A 3 24.97 -9.65 -14.04
CA GLY A 3 24.16 -10.85 -13.92
C GLY A 3 22.72 -10.56 -14.30
N ILE A 4 22.13 -11.49 -15.04
CA ILE A 4 20.72 -11.58 -15.45
C ILE A 4 19.81 -11.88 -14.23
N PHE A 5 20.18 -11.39 -13.04
CA PHE A 5 19.22 -11.04 -11.99
C PHE A 5 18.70 -9.64 -12.37
N SER A 6 17.43 -9.41 -12.63
CA SER A 6 16.25 -10.24 -12.37
C SER A 6 15.06 -9.44 -12.93
N ARG A 7 14.69 -9.63 -14.20
CA ARG A 7 13.50 -8.96 -14.79
C ARG A 7 12.21 -9.21 -13.99
N PHE A 8 12.19 -10.22 -13.13
CA PHE A 8 11.08 -10.54 -12.23
C PHE A 8 11.12 -9.82 -10.86
N ASP A 9 12.23 -9.19 -10.46
CA ASP A 9 12.26 -8.46 -9.17
C ASP A 9 11.40 -7.19 -9.22
N TYR A 10 11.15 -6.65 -10.42
CA TYR A 10 10.29 -5.49 -10.62
C TYR A 10 8.83 -5.74 -10.21
N LEU A 11 8.31 -6.96 -10.38
CA LEU A 11 6.95 -7.33 -9.94
C LEU A 11 6.81 -7.40 -8.41
N SER A 12 7.94 -7.32 -7.70
CA SER A 12 8.01 -7.33 -6.24
C SER A 12 8.61 -6.03 -5.68
N LEU A 13 8.74 -4.98 -6.49
CA LEU A 13 9.38 -3.74 -6.07
C LEU A 13 8.65 -3.14 -4.87
N SER A 14 7.32 -2.98 -4.96
CA SER A 14 6.53 -2.46 -3.85
C SER A 14 6.70 -3.29 -2.58
N TRP A 15 6.77 -4.62 -2.71
CA TRP A 15 6.91 -5.53 -1.58
C TRP A 15 8.29 -5.45 -0.94
N ASN A 16 9.34 -5.30 -1.73
CA ASN A 16 10.69 -5.09 -1.25
C ASN A 16 10.80 -3.76 -0.51
N LEU A 17 10.24 -2.70 -1.08
CA LEU A 17 10.18 -1.36 -0.47
C LEU A 17 9.32 -1.36 0.80
N TRP A 18 8.21 -2.08 0.80
CA TRP A 18 7.40 -2.28 1.98
C TRP A 18 8.16 -3.01 3.10
N ARG A 19 8.92 -4.05 2.76
CA ARG A 19 9.81 -4.71 3.74
C ARG A 19 10.91 -3.78 4.25
N PHE A 20 11.43 -2.88 3.43
CA PHE A 20 12.38 -1.85 3.88
C PHE A 20 11.72 -0.81 4.77
N LEU A 21 10.46 -0.50 4.52
CA LEU A 21 9.69 0.40 5.35
C LEU A 21 9.40 -0.26 6.70
N LEU A 22 8.95 -1.51 6.73
CA LEU A 22 8.66 -2.30 7.95
C LEU A 22 9.87 -2.49 8.87
N TYR A 23 11.06 -2.63 8.28
CA TYR A 23 12.30 -2.89 9.02
C TYR A 23 13.37 -1.87 8.58
N PRO A 24 13.22 -0.59 8.96
CA PRO A 24 14.14 0.44 8.54
C PRO A 24 15.49 0.22 9.23
N PRO A 25 16.62 0.44 8.53
CA PRO A 25 17.93 0.38 9.16
C PRO A 25 18.04 1.45 10.23
N GLU A 26 18.49 1.07 11.43
CA GLU A 26 18.73 2.04 12.50
C GLU A 26 19.92 2.94 12.15
N ASN A 27 19.62 4.13 11.62
CA ASN A 27 20.60 5.18 11.41
C ASN A 27 20.26 6.41 12.26
N PRO A 28 21.23 7.32 12.49
CA PRO A 28 21.01 8.51 13.31
C PRO A 28 19.87 9.41 12.79
N ILE A 29 19.66 9.44 11.47
CA ILE A 29 18.61 10.23 10.82
C ILE A 29 17.23 9.71 11.20
N PHE A 30 17.01 8.40 11.06
CA PHE A 30 15.80 7.70 11.46
C PHE A 30 15.49 7.92 12.95
N ARG A 31 16.49 7.70 13.83
CA ARG A 31 16.33 7.91 15.28
C ARG A 31 15.97 9.36 15.62
N ARG A 32 16.58 10.33 14.94
CA ARG A 32 16.28 11.76 15.10
C ARG A 32 14.83 12.08 14.75
N VAL A 33 14.32 11.54 13.64
CA VAL A 33 12.94 11.79 13.18
C VAL A 33 11.91 11.07 14.06
N VAL A 34 12.18 9.83 14.47
CA VAL A 34 11.28 9.04 15.33
C VAL A 34 11.15 9.65 16.73
N ASN A 35 12.26 10.12 17.31
CA ASN A 35 12.28 10.66 18.68
C ASN A 35 11.80 12.12 18.77
N LYS A 36 11.43 12.75 17.66
CA LYS A 36 10.96 14.14 17.66
C LYS A 36 9.56 14.18 18.27
N ASP A 37 9.47 14.71 19.49
CA ASP A 37 8.20 14.96 20.18
C ASP A 37 7.44 16.09 19.50
N PHE A 38 6.51 15.73 18.62
CA PHE A 38 5.51 16.70 18.17
C PHE A 38 4.53 16.96 19.33
N GLY A 39 4.14 18.21 19.57
CA GLY A 39 3.15 18.57 20.61
C GLY A 39 1.72 18.04 20.37
N TYR A 40 1.51 17.18 19.37
CA TYR A 40 0.20 16.69 18.98
C TYR A 40 -0.29 15.55 19.90
N LYS A 41 -0.75 15.82 21.12
CA LYS A 41 -1.34 14.77 21.99
C LYS A 41 -2.68 14.20 21.47
N SER A 42 -3.25 14.78 20.41
CA SER A 42 -4.62 14.47 19.91
C SER A 42 -4.70 13.36 18.84
N THR A 43 -3.58 12.77 18.41
CA THR A 43 -3.60 11.91 17.21
C THR A 43 -4.21 10.52 17.45
N ILE A 44 -4.01 9.90 18.61
CA ILE A 44 -4.48 8.53 18.87
C ILE A 44 -6.01 8.47 18.88
N ALA A 45 -6.65 9.37 19.64
CA ALA A 45 -8.11 9.45 19.70
C ALA A 45 -8.71 9.74 18.32
N TYR A 46 -8.12 10.66 17.55
CA TYR A 46 -8.56 10.96 16.20
C TYR A 46 -8.41 9.74 15.26
N THR A 47 -7.27 9.06 15.29
CA THR A 47 -7.06 7.85 14.46
C THR A 47 -8.02 6.72 14.85
N ALA A 48 -8.27 6.51 16.15
CA ALA A 48 -9.21 5.50 16.63
C ALA A 48 -10.65 5.82 16.19
N VAL A 49 -11.07 7.09 16.29
CA VAL A 49 -12.38 7.55 15.79
C VAL A 49 -12.50 7.35 14.29
N MET A 50 -11.46 7.70 13.51
CA MET A 50 -11.46 7.50 12.06
C MET A 50 -11.53 6.02 11.68
N MET A 51 -10.81 5.14 12.39
CA MET A 51 -10.90 3.69 12.19
C MET A 51 -12.30 3.15 12.55
N LEU A 52 -12.91 3.64 13.62
CA LEU A 52 -14.25 3.24 14.03
C LEU A 52 -15.30 3.68 13.01
N ILE A 53 -15.22 4.92 12.52
CA ILE A 53 -16.09 5.43 11.45
C ILE A 53 -15.92 4.57 10.19
N ALA A 54 -14.67 4.28 9.80
CA ALA A 54 -14.39 3.45 8.64
C ALA A 54 -14.96 2.03 8.77
N ALA A 55 -14.84 1.42 9.95
CA ALA A 55 -15.42 0.11 10.22
C ALA A 55 -16.95 0.13 10.11
N ILE A 56 -17.62 1.14 10.68
CA ILE A 56 -19.08 1.28 10.60
C ILE A 56 -19.52 1.47 9.15
N VAL A 57 -18.86 2.38 8.42
CA VAL A 57 -19.14 2.63 7.00
C VAL A 57 -18.92 1.35 6.18
N SER A 58 -17.82 0.63 6.41
CA SER A 58 -17.53 -0.64 5.74
C SER A 58 -18.63 -1.67 5.98
N VAL A 59 -19.13 -1.81 7.21
CA VAL A 59 -20.21 -2.76 7.54
C VAL A 59 -21.52 -2.34 6.87
N MET A 60 -21.90 -1.06 6.93
CA MET A 60 -23.10 -0.55 6.26
C MET A 60 -23.03 -0.78 4.74
N VAL A 61 -21.88 -0.49 4.14
CA VAL A 61 -21.62 -0.74 2.71
C VAL A 61 -21.73 -2.22 2.41
N CYS A 62 -21.19 -3.12 3.23
CA CYS A 62 -21.29 -4.55 3.01
C CYS A 62 -22.74 -5.06 3.05
N VAL A 63 -23.53 -4.61 4.03
CA VAL A 63 -24.95 -5.00 4.15
C VAL A 63 -25.77 -4.49 2.96
N TYR A 64 -25.55 -3.24 2.55
CA TYR A 64 -26.28 -2.63 1.45
C TYR A 64 -25.91 -3.26 0.10
N LEU A 65 -24.62 -3.56 -0.11
CA LEU A 65 -24.11 -4.09 -1.37
C LEU A 65 -24.29 -5.60 -1.53
N ALA A 66 -24.63 -6.34 -0.47
CA ALA A 66 -24.96 -7.77 -0.57
C ALA A 66 -26.08 -8.06 -1.58
N GLN A 67 -26.95 -7.07 -1.86
CA GLN A 67 -28.00 -7.14 -2.87
C GLN A 67 -27.44 -7.14 -4.31
N PHE A 68 -26.22 -6.64 -4.52
CA PHE A 68 -25.56 -6.52 -5.82
C PHE A 68 -24.40 -7.50 -5.96
N ARG A 69 -24.70 -8.80 -5.98
CA ARG A 69 -23.70 -9.90 -6.01
C ARG A 69 -22.57 -9.69 -7.03
N PHE A 70 -22.84 -9.11 -8.19
CA PHE A 70 -21.84 -8.89 -9.25
C PHE A 70 -21.06 -7.58 -9.13
N LEU A 71 -21.64 -6.52 -8.53
CA LEU A 71 -20.96 -5.22 -8.36
C LEU A 71 -20.25 -5.08 -7.02
N PHE A 72 -20.63 -5.92 -6.04
CA PHE A 72 -20.07 -5.95 -4.70
C PHE A 72 -18.52 -5.88 -4.68
N PRO A 73 -17.77 -6.78 -5.34
CA PRO A 73 -16.30 -6.76 -5.25
C PRO A 73 -15.68 -5.49 -5.86
N ILE A 74 -16.28 -4.96 -6.92
CA ILE A 74 -15.82 -3.74 -7.58
C ILE A 74 -16.00 -2.54 -6.66
N ILE A 75 -17.20 -2.37 -6.09
CA ILE A 75 -17.50 -1.24 -5.21
C ILE A 75 -16.68 -1.34 -3.92
N LEU A 76 -16.50 -2.55 -3.37
CA LEU A 76 -15.66 -2.76 -2.19
C LEU A 76 -14.22 -2.32 -2.45
N LEU A 77 -13.62 -2.69 -3.58
CA LEU A 77 -12.27 -2.25 -3.95
C LEU A 77 -12.18 -0.73 -4.05
N ILE A 78 -13.15 -0.07 -4.68
CA ILE A 78 -13.19 1.41 -4.77
C ILE A 78 -13.20 2.05 -3.37
N VAL A 79 -14.05 1.55 -2.46
CA VAL A 79 -14.16 2.06 -1.09
C VAL A 79 -12.84 1.85 -0.33
N LEU A 80 -12.21 0.69 -0.49
CA LEU A 80 -10.91 0.39 0.13
C LEU A 80 -9.78 1.26 -0.41
N THR A 81 -9.74 1.53 -1.72
CA THR A 81 -8.77 2.45 -2.34
C THR A 81 -8.95 3.87 -1.81
N ILE A 82 -10.20 4.36 -1.65
CA ILE A 82 -10.46 5.69 -1.06
C ILE A 82 -9.97 5.75 0.39
N PHE A 83 -10.28 4.72 1.18
CA PHE A 83 -9.90 4.69 2.59
C PHE A 83 -8.38 4.62 2.79
N SER A 84 -7.71 3.73 2.05
CA SER A 84 -6.23 3.62 2.08
C SER A 84 -5.54 4.90 1.58
N SER A 85 -6.12 5.56 0.57
CA SER A 85 -5.65 6.85 0.07
C SER A 85 -5.71 7.94 1.15
N ALA A 86 -6.80 8.02 1.92
CA ALA A 86 -6.94 9.00 2.99
C ALA A 86 -5.87 8.84 4.08
N ILE A 87 -5.57 7.60 4.49
CA ILE A 87 -4.50 7.31 5.45
C ILE A 87 -3.14 7.69 4.87
N THR A 88 -2.90 7.35 3.60
CA THR A 88 -1.64 7.63 2.91
C THR A 88 -1.35 9.13 2.83
N VAL A 89 -2.37 9.96 2.56
CA VAL A 89 -2.23 11.42 2.52
C VAL A 89 -1.70 11.97 3.85
N PHE A 90 -2.17 11.43 4.98
CA PHE A 90 -1.68 11.86 6.30
C PHE A 90 -0.17 11.62 6.45
N TRP A 91 0.33 10.46 6.03
CA TRP A 91 1.76 10.16 6.06
C TRP A 91 2.55 11.01 5.10
N MET A 92 2.03 11.19 3.88
CA MET A 92 2.66 12.02 2.86
C MET A 92 2.86 13.47 3.33
N ILE A 93 1.85 14.08 3.96
CA ILE A 93 1.96 15.42 4.55
C ILE A 93 3.04 15.45 5.63
N GLY A 94 3.11 14.41 6.48
CA GLY A 94 4.14 14.29 7.50
C GLY A 94 5.55 14.24 6.93
N VAL A 95 5.76 13.48 5.85
CA VAL A 95 7.06 13.38 5.16
C VAL A 95 7.46 14.71 4.54
N ILE A 96 6.56 15.35 3.79
CA ILE A 96 6.81 16.65 3.15
C ILE A 96 7.14 17.71 4.21
N SER A 97 6.37 17.76 5.30
CA SER A 97 6.59 18.73 6.37
C SER A 97 7.95 18.56 7.04
N GLU A 98 8.41 17.33 7.25
CA GLU A 98 9.70 17.07 7.88
C GLU A 98 10.87 17.37 6.93
N ILE A 99 10.75 17.05 5.64
CA ILE A 99 11.78 17.39 4.65
C ILE A 99 11.91 18.92 4.53
N ASN A 100 10.79 19.63 4.40
CA ASN A 100 10.80 21.10 4.34
C ASN A 100 11.38 21.72 5.61
N TYR A 101 11.09 21.14 6.77
CA TYR A 101 11.67 21.59 8.04
C TYR A 101 13.19 21.45 8.09
N GLU A 102 13.76 20.39 7.50
CA GLU A 102 15.22 20.22 7.40
C GLU A 102 15.83 21.16 6.34
N TYR A 103 15.08 21.52 5.29
CA TYR A 103 15.48 22.57 4.35
C TYR A 103 15.50 23.95 5.02
N ASP A 104 14.44 24.32 5.74
CA ASP A 104 14.33 25.60 6.46
C ASP A 104 15.42 25.80 7.52
N ARG A 105 16.09 24.71 7.94
CA ARG A 105 17.17 24.70 8.93
C ARG A 105 18.57 24.59 8.32
N ASP A 106 18.69 24.54 7.00
CA ASP A 106 19.94 24.29 6.29
C ASP A 106 20.65 22.99 6.74
N THR A 107 19.91 22.06 7.35
CA THR A 107 20.45 20.78 7.83
C THR A 107 20.26 19.67 6.81
N TYR A 108 19.40 19.87 5.80
CA TYR A 108 19.15 18.88 4.76
C TYR A 108 20.41 18.48 3.99
N ASP A 109 21.24 19.45 3.59
CA ASP A 109 22.48 19.19 2.86
C ASP A 109 23.46 18.36 3.70
N LEU A 110 23.55 18.64 5.00
CA LEU A 110 24.37 17.86 5.93
C LEU A 110 23.88 16.42 6.06
N ILE A 111 22.56 16.20 6.09
CA ILE A 111 21.96 14.86 6.13
C ILE A 111 22.27 14.09 4.83
N CYS A 112 22.28 14.77 3.68
CA CYS A 112 22.55 14.15 2.39
C CYS A 112 24.00 13.68 2.21
N VAL A 113 24.95 14.20 3.00
CA VAL A 113 26.35 13.75 3.04
C VAL A 113 26.52 12.43 3.80
N ALA A 114 25.46 11.92 4.46
CA ALA A 114 25.48 10.59 5.06
C ALA A 114 25.89 9.51 4.04
N PRO A 115 26.52 8.41 4.47
CA PRO A 115 27.01 7.37 3.55
C PRO A 115 25.91 6.69 2.72
N SER A 116 24.64 6.86 3.11
CA SER A 116 23.48 6.39 2.36
C SER A 116 23.05 7.33 1.22
N GLY A 117 23.69 8.49 1.08
CA GLY A 117 23.37 9.53 0.10
C GLY A 117 22.00 10.19 0.32
N VAL A 118 21.62 11.05 -0.64
CA VAL A 118 20.35 11.79 -0.67
C VAL A 118 19.14 10.85 -0.60
N MET A 119 19.20 9.75 -1.36
CA MET A 119 18.13 8.77 -1.43
C MET A 119 17.90 8.08 -0.09
N GLY A 120 18.97 7.59 0.55
CA GLY A 120 18.88 6.92 1.84
C GLY A 120 18.48 7.88 2.96
N ALA A 121 18.94 9.13 2.91
CA ALA A 121 18.50 10.19 3.81
C ALA A 121 16.98 10.41 3.73
N ASN A 122 16.46 10.66 2.52
CA ASN A 122 15.04 10.86 2.27
C ASN A 122 14.19 9.65 2.69
N TRP A 123 14.63 8.44 2.34
CA TRP A 123 13.95 7.22 2.76
C TRP A 123 13.95 7.04 4.28
N SER A 124 15.03 7.42 4.97
CA SER A 124 15.13 7.32 6.42
C SER A 124 14.21 8.32 7.13
N ILE A 125 14.06 9.52 6.57
CA ILE A 125 13.08 10.51 7.04
C ILE A 125 11.66 9.95 6.84
N ALA A 126 11.35 9.45 5.65
CA ALA A 126 10.04 8.87 5.34
C ALA A 126 9.70 7.69 6.28
N ALA A 127 10.61 6.75 6.45
CA ALA A 127 10.45 5.62 7.37
C ALA A 127 10.29 6.07 8.82
N GLY A 128 11.07 7.08 9.24
CA GLY A 128 10.99 7.65 10.59
C GLY A 128 9.64 8.30 10.87
N ILE A 129 9.07 9.01 9.89
CA ILE A 129 7.73 9.59 10.00
C ILE A 129 6.66 8.50 10.09
N VAL A 130 6.76 7.46 9.27
CA VAL A 130 5.81 6.34 9.30
C VAL A 130 5.87 5.63 10.66
N HIS A 131 7.06 5.36 11.19
CA HIS A 131 7.25 4.68 12.49
C HIS A 131 6.98 5.57 13.70
N ARG A 132 6.71 6.86 13.49
CA ARG A 132 6.55 7.80 14.59
C ARG A 132 5.33 7.44 15.45
N ARG A 133 5.53 7.39 16.77
CA ARG A 133 4.49 7.24 17.81
C ARG A 133 3.63 5.98 17.74
N ASP A 134 4.24 4.85 17.37
CA ASP A 134 3.52 3.58 17.33
C ASP A 134 2.30 3.59 16.38
N ILE A 135 2.07 4.63 15.56
CA ILE A 135 0.94 4.66 14.62
C ILE A 135 1.08 3.49 13.65
N PHE A 136 2.31 3.22 13.23
CA PHE A 136 2.61 2.07 12.40
C PHE A 136 2.35 0.74 13.12
N SER A 137 2.67 0.63 14.42
CA SER A 137 2.37 -0.59 15.18
C SER A 137 0.87 -0.75 15.42
N TRP A 138 0.11 0.34 15.52
CA TRP A 138 -1.36 0.33 15.51
C TRP A 138 -1.95 -0.06 14.16
N VAL A 139 -1.38 0.40 13.06
CA VAL A 139 -1.82 -0.02 11.72
C VAL A 139 -1.46 -1.48 11.49
N ASP A 140 -0.28 -1.93 11.91
CA ASP A 140 0.10 -3.34 11.87
C ASP A 140 -0.78 -4.19 12.79
N PHE A 141 -1.13 -3.70 13.98
CA PHE A 141 -2.05 -4.37 14.89
C PHE A 141 -3.45 -4.45 14.30
N GLY A 142 -3.99 -3.32 13.83
CA GLY A 142 -5.29 -3.24 13.17
C GLY A 142 -5.34 -4.14 11.94
N ARG A 143 -4.25 -4.23 11.19
CA ARG A 143 -4.09 -5.16 10.07
C ARG A 143 -4.09 -6.62 10.52
N ARG A 144 -3.29 -6.98 11.54
CA ARG A 144 -3.26 -8.36 12.07
C ARG A 144 -4.63 -8.75 12.61
N ALA A 145 -5.30 -7.85 13.32
CA ALA A 145 -6.64 -8.03 13.84
C ALA A 145 -7.64 -8.19 12.69
N PHE A 146 -7.61 -7.33 11.66
CA PHE A 146 -8.49 -7.42 10.50
C PHE A 146 -8.26 -8.70 9.70
N SER A 147 -7.01 -9.06 9.42
CA SER A 147 -6.66 -10.31 8.73
C SER A 147 -7.07 -11.54 9.54
N SER A 148 -6.85 -11.53 10.85
CA SER A 148 -7.29 -12.60 11.76
C SER A 148 -8.82 -12.70 11.81
N LEU A 149 -9.52 -11.57 11.86
CA LEU A 149 -10.97 -11.51 11.86
C LEU A 149 -11.54 -12.00 10.54
N LEU A 150 -10.97 -11.58 9.41
CA LEU A 150 -11.36 -12.03 8.08
C LEU A 150 -11.12 -13.54 7.94
N PHE A 151 -9.97 -14.04 8.38
CA PHE A 151 -9.67 -15.47 8.42
C PHE A 151 -10.67 -16.24 9.30
N PHE A 152 -11.03 -15.69 10.46
CA PHE A 152 -12.02 -16.30 11.35
C PHE A 152 -13.43 -16.33 10.74
N ILE A 153 -13.85 -15.24 10.07
CA ILE A 153 -15.09 -15.19 9.30
C ILE A 153 -15.07 -16.23 8.18
N LEU A 154 -13.97 -16.31 7.43
CA LEU A 154 -13.77 -17.31 6.37
C LEU A 154 -13.88 -18.74 6.93
N LEU A 155 -13.29 -19.00 8.08
CA LEU A 155 -13.36 -20.30 8.77
C LEU A 155 -14.81 -20.63 9.17
N ILE A 156 -15.55 -19.67 9.75
CA ILE A 156 -16.96 -19.87 10.14
C ILE A 156 -17.81 -20.14 8.90
N VAL A 157 -17.65 -19.34 7.85
CA VAL A 157 -18.36 -19.51 6.58
C VAL A 157 -18.04 -20.89 6.01
N PHE A 158 -16.77 -21.29 5.96
CA PHE A 158 -16.36 -22.61 5.50
C PHE A 158 -17.01 -23.75 6.30
N LEU A 159 -17.04 -23.64 7.63
CA LEU A 159 -17.63 -24.65 8.51
C LEU A 159 -19.15 -24.73 8.33
N MET A 160 -19.84 -23.59 8.23
CA MET A 160 -21.26 -23.55 7.88
C MET A 160 -21.55 -24.19 6.52
N LEU A 161 -20.68 -23.97 5.53
CA LEU A 161 -20.82 -24.54 4.20
C LEU A 161 -20.66 -26.06 4.20
N ILE A 162 -19.72 -26.60 4.98
CA ILE A 162 -19.58 -28.05 5.19
C ILE A 162 -20.87 -28.62 5.79
N LEU A 163 -21.42 -27.98 6.83
CA LEU A 163 -22.66 -28.43 7.47
C LEU A 163 -23.86 -28.43 6.51
N VAL A 164 -24.04 -27.37 5.74
CA VAL A 164 -25.11 -27.27 4.73
C VAL A 164 -24.93 -28.32 3.62
N SER A 165 -23.70 -28.55 3.17
CA SER A 165 -23.40 -29.56 2.14
C SER A 165 -23.74 -30.97 2.62
N LEU A 166 -23.40 -31.31 3.87
CA LEU A 166 -23.74 -32.58 4.49
C LEU A 166 -25.25 -32.78 4.65
N GLN A 167 -26.00 -31.71 4.95
CA GLN A 167 -27.45 -31.76 5.15
C GLN A 167 -28.24 -31.87 3.83
N ASN A 168 -27.80 -31.17 2.77
CA ASN A 168 -28.52 -31.08 1.50
C ASN A 168 -28.12 -32.14 0.46
N GLY A 169 -27.37 -33.17 0.85
CA GLY A 169 -27.00 -34.27 -0.06
C GLY A 169 -26.01 -33.89 -1.16
N GLY A 170 -25.21 -32.82 -0.98
CA GLY A 170 -23.98 -32.62 -1.74
C GLY A 170 -24.06 -31.98 -3.14
N ASN A 171 -25.13 -31.27 -3.51
CA ASN A 171 -25.28 -30.83 -4.91
C ASN A 171 -24.44 -29.60 -5.36
N HIS A 172 -23.76 -28.85 -4.48
CA HIS A 172 -22.96 -27.67 -4.92
C HIS A 172 -21.61 -27.43 -4.18
N PRO A 173 -20.79 -28.44 -3.83
CA PRO A 173 -19.54 -28.23 -3.08
C PRO A 173 -18.53 -27.34 -3.82
N LEU A 174 -18.55 -27.35 -5.15
CA LEU A 174 -17.59 -26.62 -5.98
C LEU A 174 -17.84 -25.10 -5.98
N GLU A 175 -19.09 -24.65 -6.07
CA GLU A 175 -19.43 -23.23 -6.06
C GLU A 175 -19.03 -22.55 -4.74
N TRP A 176 -19.26 -23.26 -3.63
CA TRP A 176 -18.89 -22.80 -2.30
C TRP A 176 -17.39 -22.72 -2.09
N PHE A 177 -16.65 -23.69 -2.62
CA PHE A 177 -15.19 -23.67 -2.60
C PHE A 177 -14.62 -22.51 -3.43
N LEU A 178 -15.18 -22.25 -4.62
CA LEU A 178 -14.80 -21.11 -5.44
C LEU A 178 -15.06 -19.77 -4.73
N LEU A 179 -16.21 -19.62 -4.07
CA LEU A 179 -16.53 -18.43 -3.29
C LEU A 179 -15.50 -18.18 -2.17
N LEU A 180 -15.07 -19.23 -1.48
CA LEU A 180 -14.05 -19.11 -0.44
C LEU A 180 -12.71 -18.64 -1.01
N ILE A 181 -12.29 -19.23 -2.14
CA ILE A 181 -11.09 -18.80 -2.86
C ILE A 181 -11.19 -17.32 -3.26
N GLU A 182 -12.33 -16.89 -3.80
CA GLU A 182 -12.54 -15.48 -4.19
C GLU A 182 -12.40 -14.54 -3.00
N ILE A 183 -13.01 -14.86 -1.86
CA ILE A 183 -12.89 -14.05 -0.64
C ILE A 183 -11.44 -14.03 -0.13
N ALA A 184 -10.73 -15.16 -0.16
CA ALA A 184 -9.33 -15.22 0.24
C ALA A 184 -8.43 -14.37 -0.69
N ILE A 185 -8.64 -14.42 -2.00
CA ILE A 185 -7.94 -13.58 -2.97
C ILE A 185 -8.23 -12.11 -2.72
N LEU A 186 -9.50 -11.74 -2.51
CA LEU A 186 -9.92 -10.38 -2.21
C LEU A 186 -9.27 -9.84 -0.93
N ALA A 187 -9.11 -10.69 0.09
CA ALA A 187 -8.44 -10.32 1.34
C ALA A 187 -6.93 -10.05 1.13
N ILE A 188 -6.23 -10.96 0.43
CA ILE A 188 -4.81 -10.79 0.08
C ILE A 188 -4.64 -9.52 -0.75
N PHE A 189 -5.55 -9.29 -1.69
CA PHE A 189 -5.47 -8.16 -2.59
C PHE A 189 -5.74 -6.82 -1.89
N THR A 190 -6.70 -6.79 -0.97
CA THR A 190 -6.95 -5.61 -0.12
C THR A 190 -5.69 -5.18 0.63
N TYR A 191 -4.90 -6.16 1.09
CA TYR A 191 -3.63 -5.88 1.73
C TYR A 191 -2.57 -5.37 0.74
N ALA A 192 -2.47 -5.99 -0.44
CA ALA A 192 -1.56 -5.52 -1.49
C ALA A 192 -1.89 -4.07 -1.93
N GLU A 193 -3.17 -3.75 -2.12
CA GLU A 193 -3.68 -2.43 -2.48
C GLU A 193 -3.28 -1.37 -1.44
N TYR A 194 -3.43 -1.71 -0.15
CA TYR A 194 -3.00 -0.86 0.93
C TYR A 194 -1.48 -0.59 0.86
N VAL A 195 -0.66 -1.65 0.70
CA VAL A 195 0.80 -1.51 0.58
C VAL A 195 1.18 -0.64 -0.62
N HIS A 196 0.57 -0.87 -1.78
CA HIS A 196 0.78 -0.09 -2.99
C HIS A 196 0.45 1.38 -2.77
N SER A 197 -0.71 1.69 -2.20
CA SER A 197 -1.14 3.06 -1.94
C SER A 197 -0.14 3.79 -1.05
N VAL A 198 0.32 3.16 0.02
CA VAL A 198 1.27 3.75 0.97
C VAL A 198 2.62 4.02 0.31
N ILE A 199 3.17 3.02 -0.38
CA ILE A 199 4.46 3.15 -1.07
C ILE A 199 4.37 4.22 -2.17
N LEU A 200 3.30 4.21 -2.96
CA LEU A 200 3.05 5.22 -3.99
C LEU A 200 3.00 6.63 -3.39
N GLY A 201 2.23 6.83 -2.31
CA GLY A 201 2.14 8.13 -1.66
C GLY A 201 3.45 8.61 -1.04
N LEU A 202 4.25 7.71 -0.46
CA LEU A 202 5.59 8.05 0.01
C LEU A 202 6.49 8.52 -1.14
N PHE A 203 6.47 7.85 -2.29
CA PHE A 203 7.24 8.32 -3.45
C PHE A 203 6.75 9.65 -4.00
N VAL A 204 5.46 9.89 -4.03
CA VAL A 204 4.91 11.19 -4.43
C VAL A 204 5.41 12.28 -3.47
N ALA A 205 5.38 12.05 -2.15
CA ALA A 205 5.97 12.96 -1.16
C ALA A 205 7.45 13.25 -1.44
N LEU A 206 8.25 12.19 -1.58
CA LEU A 206 9.69 12.31 -1.79
C LEU A 206 10.01 13.01 -3.11
N PHE A 207 9.27 12.71 -4.18
CA PHE A 207 9.44 13.35 -5.48
C PHE A 207 9.07 14.83 -5.42
N CYS A 208 7.90 15.18 -4.89
CA CYS A 208 7.46 16.58 -4.81
C CYS A 208 8.39 17.46 -3.96
N SER A 209 8.96 16.91 -2.87
CA SER A 209 9.91 17.63 -2.03
C SER A 209 11.22 18.04 -2.74
N GLN A 210 11.51 17.49 -3.92
CA GLN A 210 12.72 17.83 -4.70
C GLN A 210 12.55 19.01 -5.66
N TYR A 211 11.31 19.45 -5.92
CA TYR A 211 11.02 20.48 -6.92
C TYR A 211 10.60 21.81 -6.31
N VAL A 212 9.87 21.78 -5.21
CA VAL A 212 9.25 22.97 -4.62
C VAL A 212 9.82 23.19 -3.23
N HIS A 213 10.40 24.36 -2.99
CA HIS A 213 11.00 24.73 -1.70
C HIS A 213 9.99 25.40 -0.77
N GLN A 214 8.82 25.82 -1.27
CA GLN A 214 7.76 26.42 -0.47
C GLN A 214 6.82 25.34 0.08
N GLY A 215 6.76 25.22 1.41
CA GLY A 215 6.19 24.03 2.04
C GLY A 215 4.69 23.79 1.78
N MET A 216 3.88 24.85 1.75
CA MET A 216 2.43 24.72 1.55
C MET A 216 2.08 24.28 0.12
N ASP A 217 2.71 24.90 -0.88
CA ASP A 217 2.49 24.60 -2.29
C ASP A 217 2.94 23.17 -2.64
N THR A 218 4.03 22.72 -2.01
CA THR A 218 4.54 21.34 -2.14
C THR A 218 3.53 20.32 -1.64
N GLY A 219 2.91 20.58 -0.48
CA GLY A 219 1.92 19.68 0.12
C GLY A 219 0.68 19.54 -0.76
N ILE A 220 0.13 20.65 -1.23
CA ILE A 220 -1.06 20.64 -2.11
C ILE A 220 -0.74 19.96 -3.44
N GLY A 221 0.41 20.27 -4.04
CA GLY A 221 0.85 19.65 -5.30
C GLY A 221 1.01 18.13 -5.17
N ALA A 222 1.58 17.64 -4.06
CA ALA A 222 1.72 16.21 -3.80
C ALA A 222 0.37 15.51 -3.63
N ILE A 223 -0.57 16.12 -2.91
CA ILE A 223 -1.94 15.59 -2.74
C ILE A 223 -2.66 15.50 -4.08
N LEU A 224 -2.59 16.55 -4.91
CA LEU A 224 -3.21 16.55 -6.23
C LEU A 224 -2.58 15.49 -7.14
N LEU A 225 -1.25 15.35 -7.14
CA LEU A 225 -0.55 14.35 -7.94
C LEU A 225 -0.90 12.92 -7.49
N PHE A 226 -0.94 12.66 -6.18
CA PHE A 226 -1.33 11.38 -5.63
C PHE A 226 -2.77 11.01 -5.99
N ILE A 227 -3.73 11.94 -5.81
CA ILE A 227 -5.13 11.72 -6.18
C ILE A 227 -5.25 11.50 -7.69
N ALA A 228 -4.53 12.26 -8.52
CA ALA A 228 -4.55 12.07 -9.98
C ALA A 228 -4.07 10.67 -10.38
N LEU A 229 -2.98 10.17 -9.78
CA LEU A 229 -2.49 8.82 -10.02
C LEU A 229 -3.51 7.76 -9.55
N GLN A 230 -4.11 7.93 -8.38
CA GLN A 230 -5.14 7.01 -7.86
C GLN A 230 -6.38 6.98 -8.77
N MET A 231 -6.84 8.13 -9.24
CA MET A 231 -7.95 8.21 -10.20
C MET A 231 -7.60 7.53 -11.52
N LEU A 232 -6.36 7.66 -11.99
CA LEU A 232 -5.89 6.99 -13.21
C LEU A 232 -5.91 5.46 -13.03
N VAL A 233 -5.40 4.95 -11.90
CA VAL A 233 -5.43 3.53 -11.57
C VAL A 233 -6.86 2.99 -11.52
N LEU A 234 -7.76 3.71 -10.82
CA LEU A 234 -9.18 3.35 -10.75
C LEU A 234 -9.84 3.36 -12.12
N MET A 235 -9.53 4.33 -12.98
CA MET A 235 -10.05 4.39 -14.34
C MET A 235 -9.58 3.19 -15.17
N ILE A 236 -8.29 2.82 -15.11
CA ILE A 236 -7.77 1.62 -15.80
C ILE A 236 -8.51 0.36 -15.32
N PHE A 237 -8.73 0.24 -14.01
CA PHE A 237 -9.48 -0.87 -13.44
C PHE A 237 -10.93 -0.92 -13.94
N LEU A 238 -11.64 0.21 -13.93
CA LEU A 238 -13.01 0.29 -14.44
C LEU A 238 -13.10 -0.04 -15.93
N PHE A 239 -12.18 0.46 -16.75
CA PHE A 239 -12.12 0.11 -18.17
C PHE A 239 -11.77 -1.37 -18.38
N GLY A 240 -10.83 -1.92 -17.59
CA GLY A 240 -10.51 -3.34 -17.60
C GLY A 240 -11.72 -4.22 -17.30
N ASN A 241 -12.57 -3.79 -16.34
CA ASN A 241 -13.82 -4.47 -16.00
C ASN A 241 -14.84 -4.48 -17.14
N LEU A 242 -14.80 -3.51 -18.06
CA LEU A 242 -15.68 -3.49 -19.24
C LEU A 242 -15.15 -4.38 -20.37
N ILE A 243 -13.83 -4.38 -20.59
CA ILE A 243 -13.20 -5.07 -21.72
C ILE A 243 -13.03 -6.57 -21.45
N ILE A 244 -12.51 -6.96 -20.28
CA ILE A 244 -12.14 -8.35 -19.97
C ILE A 244 -13.34 -9.30 -20.08
N PRO A 245 -14.53 -9.02 -19.50
CA PRO A 245 -15.66 -9.94 -19.59
C PRO A 245 -16.14 -10.15 -21.01
N SER A 246 -16.14 -9.10 -21.84
CA SER A 246 -16.61 -9.18 -23.24
C SER A 246 -15.84 -10.19 -24.10
N HIS A 247 -14.56 -10.42 -23.78
CA HIS A 247 -13.72 -11.38 -24.51
C HIS A 247 -13.73 -12.79 -23.89
N VAL A 248 -13.93 -12.91 -22.58
CA VAL A 248 -13.86 -14.19 -21.85
C VAL A 248 -15.19 -14.97 -21.87
N VAL A 249 -16.33 -14.28 -21.94
CA VAL A 249 -17.68 -14.89 -21.99
C VAL A 249 -17.88 -15.83 -23.19
N PHE A 250 -17.13 -15.66 -24.29
CA PHE A 250 -17.27 -16.46 -25.51
C PHE A 250 -16.97 -17.97 -25.37
N LYS A 251 -16.40 -18.43 -24.24
CA LYS A 251 -16.00 -19.84 -24.07
C LYS A 251 -16.86 -20.67 -23.12
N GLY A 252 -18.00 -20.15 -22.64
CA GLY A 252 -18.99 -20.92 -21.86
C GLY A 252 -18.54 -21.39 -20.46
N GLN A 253 -17.27 -21.17 -20.08
CA GLN A 253 -16.78 -21.38 -18.73
C GLN A 253 -16.94 -20.08 -17.94
N GLN A 254 -17.77 -20.10 -16.91
CA GLN A 254 -17.93 -19.02 -15.93
C GLN A 254 -16.71 -18.94 -14.99
N LEU A 255 -15.50 -18.90 -15.56
CA LEU A 255 -14.31 -18.65 -14.77
C LEU A 255 -14.44 -17.23 -14.20
N SER A 256 -14.21 -17.09 -12.89
CA SER A 256 -14.36 -15.84 -12.15
C SER A 256 -13.62 -14.69 -12.85
N PHE A 257 -14.37 -13.71 -13.38
CA PHE A 257 -13.83 -12.52 -14.04
C PHE A 257 -12.96 -11.66 -13.11
N PHE A 258 -13.04 -11.92 -11.81
CA PHE A 258 -12.37 -11.17 -10.76
C PHE A 258 -10.85 -11.28 -10.83
N LEU A 259 -10.31 -12.48 -11.08
CA LEU A 259 -8.86 -12.72 -10.98
C LEU A 259 -8.04 -11.92 -12.02
N PRO A 260 -8.39 -11.91 -13.32
CA PRO A 260 -7.70 -11.06 -14.29
C PRO A 260 -7.79 -9.56 -13.97
N GLN A 261 -8.90 -9.11 -13.41
CA GLN A 261 -9.12 -7.70 -13.05
C GLN A 261 -8.23 -7.28 -11.88
N VAL A 262 -8.15 -8.14 -10.86
CA VAL A 262 -7.26 -7.98 -9.71
C VAL A 262 -5.79 -7.93 -10.14
N LEU A 263 -5.39 -8.83 -11.06
CA LEU A 263 -4.03 -8.82 -11.61
C LEU A 263 -3.74 -7.55 -12.41
N LEU A 264 -4.70 -7.04 -13.19
CA LEU A 264 -4.56 -5.78 -13.93
C LEU A 264 -4.33 -4.60 -12.98
N LEU A 265 -5.11 -4.52 -11.90
CA LEU A 265 -4.99 -3.49 -10.88
C LEU A 265 -3.64 -3.60 -10.14
N TYR A 266 -3.20 -4.81 -9.78
CA TYR A 266 -1.87 -5.06 -9.20
C TYR A 266 -0.77 -4.53 -10.13
N ALA A 267 -0.79 -4.95 -11.40
CA ALA A 267 0.25 -4.62 -12.37
C ALA A 267 0.31 -3.11 -12.64
N THR A 268 -0.85 -2.45 -12.69
CA THR A 268 -0.92 -1.01 -12.93
C THR A 268 -0.29 -0.23 -11.78
N HIS A 269 -0.55 -0.62 -10.53
CA HIS A 269 0.12 -0.04 -9.37
C HIS A 269 1.64 -0.21 -9.42
N GLU A 270 2.11 -1.42 -9.71
CA GLU A 270 3.55 -1.67 -9.76
C GLU A 270 4.25 -0.88 -10.88
N VAL A 271 3.58 -0.68 -12.02
CA VAL A 271 4.09 0.18 -13.09
C VAL A 271 4.25 1.61 -12.60
N PHE A 272 3.27 2.18 -11.88
CA PHE A 272 3.39 3.54 -11.34
C PHE A 272 4.48 3.67 -10.29
N ILE A 273 4.56 2.72 -9.35
CA ILE A 273 5.62 2.70 -8.33
C ILE A 273 6.99 2.59 -9.00
N PHE A 274 7.13 1.73 -10.01
CA PHE A 274 8.36 1.58 -10.78
C PHE A 274 8.77 2.86 -11.52
N ILE A 275 7.81 3.55 -12.15
CA ILE A 275 8.07 4.82 -12.84
C ILE A 275 8.56 5.87 -11.84
N LEU A 276 7.84 6.07 -10.73
CA LEU A 276 8.23 7.05 -9.71
C LEU A 276 9.58 6.71 -9.07
N TRP A 277 9.83 5.43 -8.77
CA TRP A 277 11.12 4.95 -8.29
C TRP A 277 12.26 5.28 -9.25
N SER A 278 12.05 5.02 -10.54
CA SER A 278 13.05 5.28 -11.58
C SER A 278 13.34 6.78 -11.74
N LEU A 279 12.29 7.62 -11.69
CA LEU A 279 12.42 9.08 -11.74
C LEU A 279 13.16 9.61 -10.49
N PHE A 280 12.85 9.08 -9.32
CA PHE A 280 13.50 9.45 -8.06
C PHE A 280 14.98 9.07 -8.04
N LEU A 281 15.33 7.88 -8.52
CA LEU A 281 16.72 7.45 -8.67
C LEU A 281 17.50 8.32 -9.66
N TYR A 282 16.90 8.59 -10.83
CA TYR A 282 17.51 9.47 -11.82
C TYR A 282 17.79 10.87 -11.25
N ARG A 283 16.85 11.41 -10.48
CA ARG A 283 16.98 12.75 -9.88
C ARG A 283 18.01 12.81 -8.76
N THR A 284 18.12 11.76 -7.96
CA THR A 284 19.11 11.69 -6.86
C THR A 284 20.51 11.30 -7.32
N ASN A 285 20.68 10.95 -8.60
CA ASN A 285 21.91 10.38 -9.16
C ASN A 285 22.44 9.20 -8.32
N ALA A 286 21.53 8.47 -7.67
CA ALA A 286 21.86 7.34 -6.82
C ALA A 286 22.09 6.11 -7.70
N ASP A 287 23.22 5.44 -7.49
CA ASP A 287 23.49 4.17 -8.16
C ASP A 287 22.51 3.10 -7.65
N LYS A 288 21.79 2.45 -8.56
CA LYS A 288 20.73 1.47 -8.23
C LYS A 288 21.27 0.35 -7.35
N ASP A 289 22.50 -0.08 -7.64
CA ASP A 289 23.09 -1.25 -7.02
C ASP A 289 23.53 -0.95 -5.57
N SER A 290 23.96 0.28 -5.31
CA SER A 290 24.43 0.71 -3.98
C SER A 290 23.36 0.60 -2.89
N PHE A 291 22.09 0.85 -3.22
CA PHE A 291 21.00 0.82 -2.23
C PHE A 291 20.67 -0.61 -1.77
N PHE A 292 20.74 -1.59 -2.67
CA PHE A 292 20.43 -2.99 -2.35
C PHE A 292 21.63 -3.74 -1.77
N GLU A 293 22.86 -3.45 -2.21
CA GLU A 293 24.09 -4.10 -1.72
C GLU A 293 24.34 -3.84 -0.22
N VAL A 294 24.10 -2.62 0.26
CA VAL A 294 24.24 -2.26 1.69
C VAL A 294 23.34 -3.14 2.58
N ARG A 295 22.24 -3.66 2.05
CA ARG A 295 21.33 -4.56 2.78
C ARG A 295 21.82 -6.01 2.79
N LEU A 296 22.22 -6.53 1.63
CA LEU A 296 22.71 -7.91 1.50
C LEU A 296 23.90 -8.17 2.44
N ASN A 297 24.79 -7.20 2.56
CA ASN A 297 25.95 -7.28 3.46
C ASN A 297 25.57 -7.20 4.95
N ARG A 298 24.45 -6.58 5.32
CA ARG A 298 24.00 -6.54 6.72
C ARG A 298 23.26 -7.81 7.15
N PHE A 299 22.44 -8.41 6.28
CA PHE A 299 21.75 -9.66 6.61
C PHE A 299 22.70 -10.86 6.73
N THR A 300 23.82 -10.83 6.00
CA THR A 300 24.86 -11.85 6.11
C THR A 300 25.70 -11.70 7.38
N GLN A 301 25.73 -10.52 8.01
CA GLN A 301 26.46 -10.28 9.25
C GLN A 301 25.62 -10.50 10.52
N SER A 302 24.29 -10.58 10.41
CA SER A 302 23.38 -10.74 11.55
C SER A 302 22.91 -12.17 11.81
N ASN A 303 23.39 -13.15 11.03
CA ASN A 303 23.15 -14.58 11.20
C ASN A 303 24.45 -15.29 11.57
#